data_AF-A0A2N6CMC7-F1
#
_entry.id   AF-A0A2N6CMC7-F1
#
_cell.length_a   1.000
_cell.length_b   1.000
_cell.length_c   1.000
_cell.angle_alpha   90.00
_cell.angle_beta   90.00
_cell.angle_gamma   90.00
#
_symmetry.space_group_name_H-M   'P 1'
#
loop_
_entity.id
_entity.type
_entity.pdbx_description
1 polymer ?
#
loop_
_entity_poly.entity_id
_entity_poly.type
_entity_poly.pdbx_seq_one_letter_code
_entity_poly.pdbx_strand_id
1 'polypeptide(L)'
;MTSQHLLAPLIGVVVVGVGAQWLAWRLKWPAIVLLALIGLAVGPLAQVLASTELLSGWFATQGFLPFRPQETLGPLFGPVVSLSVAIILFEGGLTLSLSEFRLAAVGVRRLVWLGAPLTWLFCSAAGHLIGGMSWQVSLVFGAILV
;
A
#
# COMPACT_ATOMS: atom_id res chain seq x y z
N MET A 1 14.95 -14.73 -19.06
CA MET A 1 13.71 -13.95 -18.87
C MET A 1 13.89 -12.62 -19.56
N THR A 2 13.18 -12.39 -20.67
CA THR A 2 13.34 -11.21 -21.55
C THR A 2 12.87 -9.93 -20.85
N SER A 3 13.64 -8.85 -20.97
CA SER A 3 13.35 -7.52 -20.40
C SER A 3 11.95 -6.98 -20.74
N GLN A 4 11.38 -7.41 -21.86
CA GLN A 4 10.03 -7.05 -22.31
C GLN A 4 8.91 -7.49 -21.34
N HIS A 5 9.10 -8.57 -20.57
CA HIS A 5 8.10 -9.03 -19.60
C HIS A 5 8.02 -8.16 -18.33
N LEU A 6 9.03 -7.33 -18.06
CA LEU A 6 9.06 -6.42 -16.90
C LEU A 6 8.61 -5.00 -17.23
N LEU A 7 8.86 -4.55 -18.46
CA LEU A 7 8.57 -3.17 -18.87
C LEU A 7 7.07 -2.90 -18.96
N ALA A 8 6.30 -3.78 -19.60
CA ALA A 8 4.86 -3.56 -19.79
C ALA A 8 4.09 -3.48 -18.46
N PRO A 9 4.33 -4.37 -17.47
CA PRO A 9 3.64 -4.27 -16.19
C PRO A 9 4.09 -3.07 -15.35
N LEU A 10 5.38 -2.70 -15.39
CA LEU A 10 5.88 -1.52 -14.67
C LEU A 10 5.26 -0.23 -15.23
N ILE A 11 5.21 -0.11 -16.57
CA ILE A 11 4.52 1.00 -17.24
C ILE A 11 3.03 0.97 -16.88
N GLY A 12 2.40 -0.19 -16.87
CA GLY A 12 1.01 -0.37 -16.44
C GLY A 12 0.75 0.17 -15.04
N VAL A 13 1.61 -0.17 -14.06
CA VAL A 13 1.52 0.34 -12.68
C VAL A 13 1.63 1.87 -12.65
N VAL A 14 2.58 2.45 -13.38
CA VAL A 14 2.75 3.92 -13.44
C VAL A 14 1.55 4.60 -14.08
N VAL A 15 1.09 4.12 -15.24
CA VAL A 15 -0.05 4.69 -15.97
C VAL A 15 -1.32 4.62 -15.13
N VAL A 16 -1.58 3.47 -14.50
CA VAL A 16 -2.75 3.27 -13.63
C VAL A 16 -2.64 4.13 -12.37
N GLY A 17 -1.46 4.25 -11.77
CA GLY A 17 -1.22 5.09 -10.59
C GLY A 17 -1.42 6.58 -10.87
N VAL A 18 -0.83 7.09 -11.96
CA VAL A 18 -1.02 8.49 -12.40
C VAL A 18 -2.47 8.72 -12.81
N GLY A 19 -3.10 7.76 -13.50
CA GLY A 19 -4.52 7.81 -13.84
C GLY A 19 -5.43 7.86 -12.62
N ALA A 20 -5.12 7.10 -11.57
CA ALA A 20 -5.84 7.11 -10.31
C ALA A 20 -5.71 8.45 -9.59
N GLN A 21 -4.49 9.01 -9.51
CA GLN A 21 -4.26 10.33 -8.95
C GLN A 21 -4.97 11.41 -9.76
N TRP A 22 -4.93 11.31 -11.10
CA TRP A 22 -5.63 12.20 -12.00
C TRP A 22 -7.15 12.14 -11.81
N LEU A 23 -7.71 10.95 -11.65
CA LEU A 23 -9.13 10.80 -11.41
C LEU A 23 -9.52 11.31 -10.01
N ALA A 24 -8.65 11.12 -9.02
CA ALA A 24 -8.88 11.56 -7.65
C ALA A 24 -9.04 13.08 -7.54
N TRP A 25 -8.19 13.88 -8.22
CA TRP A 25 -8.36 15.34 -8.19
C TRP A 25 -9.61 15.79 -8.94
N ARG A 26 -10.02 15.09 -10.00
CA ARG A 26 -11.27 15.39 -10.72
C ARG A 26 -12.52 15.10 -9.88
N LEU A 27 -12.51 14.00 -9.13
CA LEU A 27 -13.60 13.60 -8.24
C LEU A 27 -13.55 14.27 -6.87
N LYS A 28 -12.45 14.98 -6.55
CA LYS A 28 -12.14 15.55 -5.23
C LYS A 28 -12.12 14.50 -4.11
N TRP A 29 -11.70 13.28 -4.45
CA TRP A 29 -11.55 12.20 -3.48
C TRP A 29 -10.09 12.09 -3.02
N PRO A 30 -9.81 11.61 -1.80
CA PRO A 30 -8.45 11.32 -1.38
C PRO A 30 -7.80 10.28 -2.32
N ALA A 31 -6.63 10.60 -2.89
CA ALA A 31 -6.00 9.76 -3.91
C ALA A 31 -5.73 8.32 -3.43
N ILE A 32 -5.39 8.14 -2.14
CA ILE A 32 -5.16 6.83 -1.54
C ILE A 32 -6.36 5.89 -1.68
N VAL A 33 -7.58 6.42 -1.65
CA VAL A 33 -8.82 5.63 -1.79
C VAL A 33 -8.90 5.04 -3.19
N LEU A 34 -8.68 5.84 -4.24
CA LEU A 34 -8.70 5.35 -5.62
C LEU A 34 -7.54 4.40 -5.89
N LEU A 35 -6.34 4.71 -5.39
CA LEU A 35 -5.16 3.85 -5.53
C LEU A 35 -5.41 2.47 -4.89
N ALA A 36 -5.99 2.42 -3.69
CA ALA A 36 -6.33 1.18 -3.02
C ALA A 36 -7.42 0.40 -3.76
N LEU A 37 -8.50 1.07 -4.19
CA LEU A 37 -9.60 0.43 -4.94
C LEU A 37 -9.11 -0.16 -6.27
N ILE A 38 -8.31 0.59 -7.03
CA ILE A 38 -7.77 0.12 -8.30
C ILE A 38 -6.76 -1.00 -8.07
N GLY A 39 -5.90 -0.91 -7.05
CA GLY A 39 -4.98 -1.99 -6.69
C GLY A 39 -5.71 -3.29 -6.34
N LEU A 40 -6.79 -3.20 -5.56
CA LEU A 40 -7.65 -4.35 -5.24
C LEU A 40 -8.37 -4.89 -6.49
N ALA A 41 -8.84 -3.99 -7.37
CA ALA A 41 -9.54 -4.35 -8.59
C ALA A 41 -8.63 -5.09 -9.60
N VAL A 42 -7.43 -4.55 -9.83
CA VAL A 42 -6.44 -5.05 -10.80
C VAL A 42 -5.70 -6.30 -10.29
N GLY A 43 -5.56 -6.42 -8.96
CA GLY A 43 -4.93 -7.55 -8.30
C GLY A 43 -5.94 -8.64 -7.90
N PRO A 44 -6.31 -8.78 -6.61
CA PRO A 44 -7.12 -9.89 -6.13
C PRO A 44 -8.48 -10.04 -6.82
N LEU A 45 -9.20 -8.94 -7.07
CA LEU A 45 -10.53 -9.02 -7.68
C LEU A 45 -10.45 -9.54 -9.11
N ALA A 46 -9.52 -9.03 -9.92
CA ALA A 46 -9.26 -9.56 -11.25
C ALA A 46 -8.87 -11.04 -11.23
N GLN A 47 -8.14 -11.50 -10.21
CA GLN A 47 -7.79 -12.93 -10.07
C GLN A 47 -9.02 -13.79 -9.81
N VAL A 48 -9.92 -13.33 -8.93
CA VAL A 48 -11.18 -14.02 -8.64
C VAL A 48 -12.05 -14.05 -9.90
N LEU A 49 -12.20 -12.93 -10.61
CA LEU A 49 -12.99 -12.88 -11.85
C LEU A 49 -12.39 -13.73 -12.97
N ALA A 50 -11.06 -13.77 -13.10
CA ALA A 50 -10.35 -14.61 -14.06
C ALA A 50 -10.54 -16.12 -13.79
N SER A 51 -10.74 -16.51 -12.53
CA SER A 51 -11.06 -17.90 -12.17
C SER A 51 -12.49 -18.34 -12.57
N THR A 52 -13.33 -17.42 -13.07
CA THR A 52 -14.68 -17.74 -13.53
C THR A 52 -14.65 -18.14 -15.01
N GLU A 53 -15.25 -19.28 -15.37
CA GLU A 53 -15.23 -19.81 -16.75
C GLU A 53 -15.70 -18.80 -17.80
N LEU A 54 -16.73 -18.01 -17.46
CA LEU A 54 -17.34 -17.01 -18.35
C LEU A 54 -16.41 -15.85 -18.73
N LEU A 55 -15.46 -15.49 -17.86
CA LEU A 55 -14.56 -14.35 -18.06
C LEU A 55 -13.11 -14.79 -18.30
N SER A 56 -12.80 -16.07 -18.13
CA SER A 56 -11.45 -16.63 -18.28
C SER A 56 -10.82 -16.29 -19.64
N GLY A 57 -11.59 -16.38 -20.73
CA GLY A 57 -11.14 -15.99 -22.07
C GLY A 57 -10.87 -14.49 -22.24
N TRP A 58 -11.65 -13.62 -21.59
CA TRP A 58 -11.40 -12.17 -21.62
C TRP A 58 -10.09 -11.84 -20.91
N PHE A 59 -9.88 -12.37 -19.71
CA PHE A 59 -8.63 -12.15 -18.96
C PHE A 59 -7.42 -12.79 -19.65
N ALA A 60 -7.57 -13.94 -20.32
CA ALA A 60 -6.47 -14.55 -21.09
C ALA A 60 -5.97 -13.67 -22.25
N THR A 61 -6.80 -12.74 -22.74
CA THR A 61 -6.40 -11.75 -23.75
C THR A 61 -5.81 -10.46 -23.16
N GLN A 62 -5.90 -10.26 -21.84
CA GLN A 62 -5.37 -9.06 -21.17
C GLN A 62 -3.90 -9.28 -20.78
N GLY A 63 -2.99 -8.47 -21.34
CA GLY A 63 -1.55 -8.56 -21.03
C GLY A 63 -1.14 -8.05 -19.65
N PHE A 64 -2.03 -7.36 -18.92
CA PHE A 64 -1.75 -6.75 -17.62
C PHE A 64 -2.60 -7.31 -16.46
N LEU A 65 -3.76 -7.92 -16.77
CA LEU A 65 -4.73 -8.41 -15.78
C LEU A 65 -4.85 -9.94 -15.89
N PRO A 66 -4.87 -10.68 -14.77
CA PRO A 66 -4.72 -10.21 -13.39
C PRO A 66 -3.25 -9.88 -13.05
N PHE A 67 -3.03 -8.77 -12.34
CA PHE A 67 -1.67 -8.36 -11.98
C PHE A 67 -1.20 -9.06 -10.71
N ARG A 68 -0.05 -9.75 -10.80
CA ARG A 68 0.60 -10.46 -9.69
C ARG A 68 2.01 -9.92 -9.46
N PRO A 69 2.17 -8.86 -8.66
CA PRO A 69 3.45 -8.14 -8.57
C PRO A 69 4.59 -9.03 -8.09
N GLN A 70 4.34 -9.97 -7.17
CA GLN A 70 5.38 -10.86 -6.66
C GLN A 70 5.90 -11.85 -7.72
N GLU A 71 5.05 -12.33 -8.62
CA GLU A 71 5.46 -13.21 -9.72
C GLU A 71 6.10 -12.40 -10.86
N THR A 72 5.56 -11.22 -11.15
CA THR A 72 6.06 -10.34 -12.21
C THR A 72 7.43 -9.75 -11.88
N LEU A 73 7.60 -9.20 -10.67
CA LEU A 73 8.87 -8.58 -10.24
C LEU A 73 9.84 -9.61 -9.64
N GLY A 74 9.36 -10.76 -9.18
CA GLY A 74 10.19 -11.83 -8.62
C GLY A 74 11.12 -11.31 -7.52
N PRO A 75 12.44 -11.52 -7.62
CA PRO A 75 13.42 -11.03 -6.64
C PRO A 75 13.44 -9.51 -6.46
N LEU A 76 12.98 -8.73 -7.45
CA LEU A 76 12.96 -7.27 -7.40
C LEU A 76 11.79 -6.71 -6.59
N PHE A 77 10.78 -7.53 -6.25
CA PHE A 77 9.60 -7.07 -5.54
C PHE A 77 9.95 -6.40 -4.20
N GLY A 78 10.73 -7.08 -3.36
CA GLY A 78 11.18 -6.55 -2.06
C GLY A 78 11.98 -5.25 -2.19
N PRO A 79 13.04 -5.20 -3.02
CA PRO A 79 13.80 -3.98 -3.27
C PRO A 79 12.95 -2.81 -3.77
N VAL A 80 12.02 -3.05 -4.70
CA VAL A 80 11.14 -1.99 -5.23
C VAL A 80 10.22 -1.46 -4.13
N VAL A 81 9.58 -2.33 -3.35
CA VAL A 81 8.73 -1.90 -2.22
C VAL A 81 9.53 -1.11 -1.19
N SER A 82 10.72 -1.58 -0.83
CA SER A 82 11.60 -0.88 0.13
C SER A 82 12.03 0.49 -0.40
N LEU A 83 12.37 0.58 -1.68
CA LEU A 83 12.72 1.85 -2.32
C LEU A 83 11.53 2.80 -2.36
N SER A 84 10.35 2.31 -2.71
CA SER A 84 9.11 3.10 -2.71
C SER A 84 8.78 3.64 -1.32
N VAL A 85 8.84 2.80 -0.27
CA VAL A 85 8.61 3.23 1.12
C VAL A 85 9.64 4.27 1.55
N ALA A 86 10.92 4.06 1.22
CA ALA A 86 11.98 5.00 1.52
C ALA A 86 11.76 6.36 0.84
N ILE A 87 11.36 6.38 -0.44
CA ILE A 87 11.07 7.60 -1.19
C ILE A 87 9.88 8.35 -0.57
N ILE A 88 8.79 7.65 -0.24
CA ILE A 88 7.60 8.25 0.37
C ILE A 88 7.95 8.90 1.72
N LEU A 89 8.70 8.18 2.57
CA LEU A 89 9.11 8.71 3.87
C LEU A 89 10.11 9.87 3.73
N PHE A 90 11.00 9.80 2.75
CA PHE A 90 11.99 10.84 2.46
C PHE A 90 11.32 12.12 1.97
N GLU A 91 10.36 12.02 1.05
CA GLU A 91 9.60 13.17 0.53
C GLU A 91 8.76 13.83 1.62
N GLY A 92 8.11 13.03 2.46
CA GLY A 92 7.42 13.53 3.66
C GLY A 92 8.37 14.22 4.65
N GLY A 93 9.58 13.69 4.84
CA GLY A 93 10.59 14.27 5.73
C GLY A 93 11.23 15.56 5.20
N LEU A 94 11.52 15.64 3.89
CA LEU A 94 12.09 16.84 3.26
C LEU A 94 11.14 18.03 3.25
N THR A 95 9.83 17.77 3.20
CA THR A 95 8.79 18.80 3.24
C THR A 95 8.56 19.37 4.66
N LEU A 96 9.22 18.80 5.67
CA LEU A 96 9.06 19.23 7.07
C LEU A 96 9.70 20.61 7.34
N SER A 97 8.87 21.55 7.77
CA SER A 97 9.31 22.85 8.31
C SER A 97 9.87 22.67 9.73
N LEU A 98 11.21 22.68 9.87
CA LEU A 98 11.87 22.54 11.18
C LEU A 98 11.50 23.66 12.17
N SER A 99 11.19 24.84 11.66
CA SER A 99 10.73 25.99 12.46
C SER A 99 9.33 25.76 13.03
N GLU A 100 8.39 25.27 12.23
CA GLU A 100 7.03 24.95 12.69
C GLU A 100 7.01 23.71 13.59
N PHE A 101 7.82 22.70 13.23
CA PHE A 101 7.98 21.51 14.06
C PHE A 101 8.40 21.87 15.49
N ARG A 102 9.30 22.84 15.66
CA ARG A 102 9.74 23.28 16.99
C ARG A 102 8.62 23.87 17.84
N LEU A 103 7.67 24.58 17.20
CA LEU A 103 6.48 25.12 17.89
C LEU A 103 5.53 24.00 18.30
N ALA A 104 5.37 22.97 17.45
CA ALA A 104 4.53 21.80 17.73
C ALA A 104 5.26 20.68 18.51
N ALA A 105 6.55 20.84 18.81
CA ALA A 105 7.43 19.74 19.23
C ALA A 105 6.95 19.06 20.51
N VAL A 106 6.39 19.81 21.46
CA VAL A 106 5.86 19.23 22.71
C VAL A 106 4.66 18.30 22.42
N GLY A 107 3.78 18.71 21.50
CA GLY A 107 2.64 17.90 21.06
C GLY A 107 3.10 16.63 20.34
N VAL A 108 3.97 16.79 19.33
CA VAL A 108 4.51 15.65 18.58
C VAL A 108 5.26 14.69 19.50
N ARG A 109 6.07 15.20 20.43
CA ARG A 109 6.80 14.36 21.40
C ARG A 109 5.85 13.54 22.27
N ARG A 110 4.72 14.10 22.70
CA ARG A 110 3.70 13.36 23.46
C ARG A 110 3.02 12.30 22.58
N LEU A 111 2.69 12.65 21.34
CA LEU A 111 2.10 11.70 20.38
C LEU A 111 3.03 10.54 20.06
N VAL A 112 4.34 10.78 19.94
CA VAL A 112 5.32 9.72 19.64
C VAL A 112 5.67 8.90 20.89
N TRP A 113 6.01 9.53 22.01
CA TRP A 113 6.49 8.79 23.19
C TRP A 113 5.39 8.13 24.02
N LEU A 114 4.19 8.71 24.04
CA LEU A 114 3.04 8.14 24.75
C LEU A 114 2.02 7.59 23.77
N GLY A 115 1.66 8.36 22.74
CA GLY A 115 0.63 7.94 21.77
C GLY A 115 1.01 6.66 21.03
N ALA A 116 2.18 6.58 20.41
CA ALA A 116 2.56 5.40 19.62
C ALA A 116 2.61 4.10 20.46
N PRO A 117 3.26 4.03 21.64
CA PRO A 117 3.21 2.83 22.48
C PRO A 117 1.81 2.48 23.00
N LEU A 118 1.00 3.48 23.33
CA LEU A 118 -0.38 3.24 23.77
C LEU A 118 -1.25 2.72 22.63
N THR A 119 -1.21 3.35 21.46
CA THR A 119 -1.93 2.88 20.27
C THR A 119 -1.48 1.46 19.92
N TRP A 120 -0.18 1.17 19.96
CA TRP A 120 0.36 -0.16 19.71
C TRP A 120 -0.22 -1.19 20.68
N LEU A 121 -0.21 -0.87 21.97
CA LEU A 121 -0.73 -1.73 23.03
C LEU A 121 -2.24 -1.96 22.88
N PHE A 122 -3.01 -0.91 22.63
CA PHE A 122 -4.46 -1.02 22.47
C PHE A 122 -4.85 -1.74 21.18
N CYS A 123 -4.17 -1.49 20.06
CA CYS A 123 -4.39 -2.22 18.80
C CYS A 123 -4.02 -3.71 18.95
N SER A 124 -2.91 -4.02 19.62
CA SER A 124 -2.50 -5.39 19.90
C SER A 124 -3.50 -6.10 20.84
N ALA A 125 -3.92 -5.42 21.91
CA ALA A 125 -4.92 -5.94 22.83
C ALA A 125 -6.27 -6.17 22.12
N ALA A 126 -6.72 -5.24 21.28
CA ALA A 126 -7.92 -5.41 20.48
C ALA A 126 -7.79 -6.58 19.50
N GLY A 127 -6.64 -6.72 18.82
CA GLY A 127 -6.38 -7.85 17.93
C GLY A 127 -6.47 -9.21 18.64
N HIS A 128 -6.00 -9.30 19.88
CA HIS A 128 -6.05 -10.52 20.67
C HIS A 128 -7.45 -10.78 21.26
N LEU A 129 -8.00 -9.79 21.97
CA LEU A 129 -9.22 -9.93 22.75
C LEU A 129 -10.49 -9.93 21.89
N ILE A 130 -10.52 -9.10 20.83
CA ILE A 130 -11.67 -8.96 19.92
C ILE A 130 -11.44 -9.82 18.69
N GLY A 131 -10.24 -9.76 18.10
CA GLY A 131 -9.90 -10.50 16.88
C GLY A 131 -9.57 -11.98 17.09
N GLY A 132 -9.41 -12.44 18.33
CA GLY A 132 -9.08 -13.84 18.65
C GLY A 132 -7.71 -14.30 18.14
N MET A 133 -6.83 -13.36 17.75
CA MET A 133 -5.50 -13.67 17.21
C MET A 133 -4.56 -14.13 18.32
N SER A 134 -3.51 -14.90 18.00
CA SER A 134 -2.46 -15.22 18.98
C SER A 134 -1.69 -13.96 19.36
N TRP A 135 -1.09 -13.96 20.55
CA TRP A 135 -0.38 -12.78 21.06
C TRP A 135 0.75 -12.32 20.13
N GLN A 136 1.47 -13.25 19.52
CA GLN A 136 2.55 -12.95 18.56
C GLN A 136 2.01 -12.20 17.33
N VAL A 137 0.89 -12.67 16.76
CA VAL A 137 0.28 -12.04 15.57
C VAL A 137 -0.30 -10.68 15.94
N SER A 138 -0.97 -10.58 17.09
CA SER A 138 -1.55 -9.32 17.55
C SER A 138 -0.51 -8.22 17.78
N LEU A 139 0.63 -8.56 18.37
CA LEU A 139 1.73 -7.60 18.60
C LEU A 139 2.32 -7.07 17.29
N VAL A 140 2.49 -7.95 16.29
CA VAL A 140 2.95 -7.56 14.95
C VAL A 140 1.90 -6.72 14.24
N PHE A 141 0.64 -7.11 14.30
CA PHE A 141 -0.47 -6.36 13.72
C PHE A 141 -0.57 -4.96 14.31
N GLY A 142 -0.49 -4.83 15.64
CA GLY A 142 -0.44 -3.54 16.31
C GLY A 142 0.76 -2.70 15.88
N ALA A 143 1.92 -3.31 15.63
CA ALA A 143 3.13 -2.60 15.18
C ALA A 143 3.01 -2.07 13.75
N ILE A 144 2.21 -2.70 12.90
CA ILE A 144 1.94 -2.24 11.53
C ILE A 144 0.94 -1.07 11.51
N LEU A 145 0.03 -1.01 12.48
CA LEU A 145 -1.04 0.01 12.53
C LEU A 145 -0.60 1.36 13.13
N VAL A 146 0.54 1.42 13.82
CA VAL A 146 1.07 2.63 14.47
C VAL A 146 2.08 3.33 13.58
#